data_AF-A0A2N0HAB3-F1
#
_entry.id   AF-A0A2N0HAB3-F1
#
_cell.length_a   1.000
_cell.length_b   1.000
_cell.length_c   1.000
_cell.angle_alpha   90.00
_cell.angle_beta   90.00
_cell.angle_gamma   90.00
#
_symmetry.space_group_name_H-M   'P 1'
#
loop_
_entity.id
_entity.type
_entity.pdbx_description
1 polymer ?
#
loop_
_entity_poly.entity_id
_entity_poly.type
_entity_poly.pdbx_seq_one_letter_code
_entity_poly.pdbx_strand_id
1 'polypeptide(L)'
;MIKIIKERYNLLFLAFLFFYCNQSFAEGQEIFSDIVNFAYAFMVITNILVYTVIIGIIIRALFFKDNLKIENRNLKSFSISLLLSILLTIIFQDKFIFLIFDTL
;
A
#
# COMPACT_ATOMS: atom_id res chain seq x y z
N MET A 1 48.20 -35.93 3.59
CA MET A 1 47.01 -36.44 2.87
C MET A 1 45.70 -36.16 3.63
N ILE A 2 45.56 -36.58 4.89
CA ILE A 2 44.35 -36.37 5.73
C ILE A 2 43.98 -34.88 5.93
N LYS A 3 44.98 -33.99 6.10
CA LYS A 3 44.77 -32.55 6.31
C LYS A 3 44.13 -31.85 5.10
N ILE A 4 44.58 -32.20 3.89
CA ILE A 4 44.09 -31.66 2.62
C ILE A 4 42.65 -32.12 2.36
N ILE A 5 42.33 -33.37 2.70
CA ILE A 5 40.96 -33.89 2.59
C ILE A 5 40.03 -33.13 3.55
N LYS A 6 40.46 -32.89 4.80
CA LYS A 6 39.68 -32.12 5.79
C LYS A 6 39.42 -30.67 5.36
N GLU A 7 40.42 -30.00 4.78
CA GLU A 7 40.25 -28.64 4.22
C GLU A 7 39.25 -28.60 3.07
N ARG A 8 39.29 -29.59 2.16
CA ARG A 8 38.34 -29.69 1.04
C ARG A 8 36.90 -29.93 1.52
N TYR A 9 36.71 -30.78 2.54
CA TYR A 9 35.40 -30.98 3.16
C TYR A 9 34.88 -29.71 3.84
N ASN A 10 35.74 -28.98 4.55
CA ASN A 10 35.35 -27.71 5.18
C ASN A 10 34.92 -26.67 4.15
N LEU A 11 35.64 -26.56 3.01
CA LEU A 11 35.28 -25.66 1.92
C LEU A 11 33.91 -26.00 1.30
N LEU A 12 33.65 -27.28 1.05
CA LEU A 12 32.36 -27.73 0.54
C LEU A 12 31.23 -27.44 1.53
N PHE A 13 31.45 -27.74 2.82
CA PHE A 13 30.47 -27.44 3.87
C PHE A 13 30.17 -25.94 3.96
N LEU A 14 31.20 -25.09 3.89
CA LEU A 14 31.03 -23.64 3.92
C LEU A 14 30.24 -23.13 2.71
N ALA A 15 30.51 -23.68 1.52
CA ALA A 15 29.78 -23.33 0.30
C ALA A 15 28.30 -23.73 0.38
N PHE A 16 28.00 -24.92 0.90
CA PHE A 16 26.62 -25.36 1.14
C PHE A 16 25.90 -24.47 2.16
N LEU A 17 26.57 -24.13 3.26
CA LEU A 17 26.01 -23.26 4.28
C LEU A 17 25.73 -21.86 3.74
N PHE A 18 26.65 -21.30 2.94
CA PHE A 18 26.46 -20.01 2.29
C PHE A 18 25.27 -20.02 1.31
N PHE A 19 25.13 -21.10 0.53
CA PHE A 19 23.99 -21.26 -0.38
C PHE A 19 22.66 -21.33 0.39
N TYR A 20 22.61 -22.13 1.45
CA TYR A 20 21.42 -22.26 2.28
C TYR A 20 21.03 -20.94 2.95
N CYS A 21 22.00 -20.22 3.53
CA CYS A 21 21.75 -18.91 4.13
C CYS A 21 21.23 -17.88 3.11
N ASN A 22 21.77 -17.86 1.89
CA ASN A 22 21.27 -16.97 0.84
C ASN A 22 19.84 -17.30 0.42
N GLN A 23 19.51 -18.59 0.33
CA GLN A 23 18.15 -19.01 0.01
C GLN A 23 17.17 -18.59 1.12
N SER A 24 17.47 -18.87 2.39
CA SER A 24 16.63 -18.44 3.51
C SER A 24 16.50 -16.92 3.61
N PHE A 25 17.55 -16.18 3.25
CA PHE A 25 17.50 -14.71 3.21
C PHE A 25 16.61 -14.20 2.08
N ALA A 26 16.69 -14.80 0.88
CA ALA A 26 15.83 -14.46 -0.24
C ALA A 26 14.34 -14.74 0.06
N GLU A 27 14.04 -15.90 0.64
CA GLU A 27 12.69 -16.26 1.10
C GLU A 27 12.18 -15.27 2.17
N GLY A 28 13.04 -14.88 3.11
CA GLY A 28 12.72 -13.87 4.13
C GLY A 28 12.43 -12.49 3.52
N GLN A 29 13.15 -12.08 2.48
CA GLN A 29 12.90 -10.82 1.76
C GLN A 29 11.59 -10.86 0.98
N GLU A 30 11.26 -11.98 0.34
CA GLU A 30 10.00 -12.17 -0.39
C GLU A 30 8.80 -12.03 0.55
N ILE A 31 8.82 -12.74 1.67
CA ILE A 31 7.76 -12.66 2.70
C ILE A 31 7.63 -11.23 3.24
N PHE A 32 8.76 -10.56 3.48
CA PHE A 32 8.74 -9.18 3.95
C PHE A 32 8.14 -8.23 2.90
N SER A 33 8.48 -8.40 1.62
CA SER A 33 7.91 -7.64 0.52
C SER A 33 6.39 -7.81 0.44
N ASP A 34 5.88 -9.04 0.60
CA ASP A 34 4.44 -9.30 0.60
C ASP A 34 3.72 -8.61 1.76
N ILE A 35 4.31 -8.60 2.96
CA ILE A 35 3.76 -7.90 4.12
C ILE A 35 3.72 -6.39 3.88
N VAL A 36 4.80 -5.82 3.31
CA VAL A 36 4.88 -4.39 3.00
C VAL A 36 3.83 -4.02 1.94
N ASN A 37 3.67 -4.83 0.89
CA ASN A 37 2.66 -4.62 -0.14
C ASN A 37 1.24 -4.69 0.42
N PHE A 38 0.97 -5.64 1.32
CA PHE A 38 -0.30 -5.74 2.02
C PHE A 38 -0.59 -4.51 2.88
N ALA A 39 0.38 -4.06 3.68
CA ALA A 39 0.24 -2.86 4.50
C ALA A 39 0.03 -1.60 3.65
N TYR A 40 0.75 -1.47 2.54
CA TYR A 40 0.58 -0.38 1.58
C TYR A 40 -0.83 -0.38 0.98
N ALA A 41 -1.31 -1.53 0.49
CA ALA A 41 -2.66 -1.66 -0.05
C ALA A 41 -3.74 -1.28 0.98
N PHE A 42 -3.56 -1.70 2.23
CA PHE A 42 -4.46 -1.33 3.33
C PHE A 42 -4.47 0.18 3.60
N MET A 43 -3.31 0.84 3.58
CA MET A 43 -3.22 2.29 3.73
C MET A 43 -3.89 3.04 2.57
N VAL A 44 -3.72 2.58 1.33
CA VAL A 44 -4.39 3.19 0.16
C VAL A 44 -5.91 3.10 0.30
N ILE A 45 -6.45 1.92 0.65
CA ILE A 45 -7.90 1.74 0.85
C ILE A 45 -8.42 2.66 1.96
N THR A 46 -7.70 2.73 3.07
CA THR A 46 -8.08 3.58 4.21
C THR A 46 -8.11 5.05 3.80
N ASN A 47 -7.10 5.53 3.07
CA ASN A 47 -7.07 6.91 2.57
C ASN A 47 -8.21 7.19 1.59
N ILE A 48 -8.50 6.29 0.65
CA ILE A 48 -9.65 6.44 -0.26
C ILE A 48 -10.95 6.66 0.54
N LEU A 49 -11.16 5.88 1.62
CA LEU A 49 -12.33 6.03 2.47
C LEU A 49 -12.36 7.39 3.18
N VAL A 50 -11.22 7.83 3.74
CA VAL A 50 -11.10 9.13 4.41
C VAL A 50 -11.42 10.28 3.44
N TYR A 51 -10.79 10.30 2.26
CA TYR A 51 -11.08 11.32 1.25
C TYR A 51 -12.53 11.27 0.77
N THR A 52 -13.10 10.08 0.62
CA THR A 52 -14.52 9.93 0.22
C THR A 52 -15.43 10.58 1.25
N VAL A 53 -15.14 10.42 2.54
CA VAL A 53 -15.92 11.08 3.61
C VAL A 53 -15.74 12.60 3.57
N ILE A 54 -14.49 13.10 3.53
CA ILE A 54 -14.20 14.55 3.55
C ILE A 54 -14.82 15.24 2.34
N ILE A 55 -14.55 14.74 1.13
CA ILE A 55 -15.08 15.28 -0.12
C ILE A 55 -16.60 15.12 -0.16
N GLY A 56 -17.13 14.00 0.33
CA GLY A 56 -18.57 13.75 0.41
C GLY A 56 -19.31 14.77 1.26
N ILE A 57 -18.74 15.18 2.39
CA ILE A 57 -19.29 16.24 3.25
C ILE A 57 -19.32 17.58 2.48
N ILE A 58 -18.23 17.94 1.81
CA ILE A 58 -18.12 19.18 1.02
C ILE A 58 -19.16 19.20 -0.12
N ILE A 59 -19.24 18.12 -0.89
CA ILE A 59 -20.19 18.00 -2.01
C ILE A 59 -21.63 18.04 -1.50
N ARG A 60 -21.92 17.36 -0.38
CA ARG A 60 -23.25 17.40 0.23
C ARG A 60 -23.64 18.82 0.65
N ALA A 61 -22.70 19.59 1.21
CA ALA A 61 -22.92 20.99 1.57
C ALA A 61 -23.19 21.87 0.32
N LEU A 62 -22.47 21.64 -0.79
CA LEU A 62 -22.73 22.32 -2.07
C LEU A 62 -24.14 22.04 -2.59
N PHE A 63 -24.58 20.77 -2.58
CA PHE A 63 -25.96 20.44 -2.97
C PHE A 63 -27.03 21.05 -2.05
N PHE A 64 -26.71 21.32 -0.78
CA PHE A 64 -27.60 22.04 0.14
C PHE A 64 -27.75 23.50 -0.23
N LYS A 65 -26.66 24.15 -0.65
CA LYS A 65 -26.64 25.57 -1.01
C LYS A 65 -27.52 25.88 -2.23
N ASP A 66 -27.55 24.98 -3.20
CA ASP A 66 -28.23 25.24 -4.48
C ASP A 66 -29.73 24.90 -4.49
N ASN A 67 -30.33 24.54 -3.35
CA ASN A 67 -31.75 24.14 -3.23
C ASN A 67 -32.22 23.07 -4.24
N LEU A 68 -31.29 22.34 -4.85
CA LEU A 68 -31.59 21.31 -5.85
C LEU A 68 -32.32 20.16 -5.18
N LYS A 69 -33.62 19.99 -5.42
CA LYS A 69 -34.40 18.82 -4.98
C LYS A 69 -33.94 17.58 -5.76
N ILE A 70 -32.79 17.04 -5.35
CA ILE A 70 -32.20 15.84 -5.93
C ILE A 70 -32.66 14.65 -5.11
N GLU A 71 -33.41 13.76 -5.74
CA GLU A 71 -33.72 12.44 -5.19
C GLU A 71 -32.43 11.63 -5.02
N ASN A 72 -32.28 10.93 -3.90
CA ASN A 72 -31.05 10.20 -3.52
C ASN A 72 -29.77 11.06 -3.41
N ARG A 73 -29.88 12.29 -2.90
CA ARG A 73 -28.76 13.24 -2.72
C ARG A 73 -27.53 12.63 -2.02
N ASN A 74 -27.72 11.88 -0.94
CA ASN A 74 -26.61 11.27 -0.18
C ASN A 74 -25.85 10.23 -1.01
N LEU A 75 -26.58 9.43 -1.79
CA LEU A 75 -25.99 8.39 -2.62
C LEU A 75 -25.20 9.02 -3.77
N LYS A 76 -25.74 10.08 -4.40
CA LYS A 76 -25.01 10.86 -5.41
C LYS A 76 -23.78 11.55 -4.86
N SER A 77 -23.86 12.22 -3.70
CA SER A 77 -22.68 12.85 -3.09
C SER A 77 -21.60 11.81 -2.79
N PHE A 78 -22.00 10.65 -2.26
CA PHE A 78 -21.08 9.54 -1.99
C PHE A 78 -20.41 9.03 -3.27
N SER A 79 -21.19 8.74 -4.32
CA SER A 79 -20.66 8.26 -5.60
C SER A 79 -19.69 9.26 -6.23
N ILE A 80 -20.00 10.55 -6.21
CA ILE A 80 -19.09 11.58 -6.75
C ILE A 80 -17.82 11.66 -5.91
N SER A 81 -17.93 11.66 -4.58
CA SER A 81 -16.75 11.71 -3.70
C SER A 81 -15.86 10.48 -3.81
N LEU A 82 -16.45 9.29 -4.03
CA LEU A 82 -15.72 8.05 -4.25
C LEU A 82 -14.93 8.12 -5.57
N LEU A 83 -15.60 8.54 -6.64
CA LEU A 83 -14.98 8.75 -7.95
C LEU A 83 -13.83 9.75 -7.87
N LEU A 84 -14.03 10.87 -7.15
CA LEU A 84 -12.99 11.86 -6.94
C LEU A 84 -11.81 11.29 -6.16
N SER A 85 -12.06 10.51 -5.11
CA SER A 85 -11.01 9.91 -4.28
C SER A 85 -10.18 8.89 -5.06
N ILE A 86 -10.83 8.09 -5.92
CA ILE A 86 -10.13 7.17 -6.84
C ILE A 86 -9.31 7.96 -7.86
N LEU A 87 -9.87 9.02 -8.45
CA LEU A 87 -9.14 9.88 -9.40
C LEU A 87 -7.89 10.49 -8.76
N LEU A 88 -8.02 11.00 -7.52
CA LEU A 88 -6.90 11.53 -6.76
C LEU A 88 -5.84 10.45 -6.49
N THR A 89 -6.25 9.21 -6.20
CA THR A 89 -5.31 8.09 -6.03
C THR A 89 -4.50 7.86 -7.31
N ILE A 90 -5.13 7.91 -8.48
CA ILE A 90 -4.46 7.71 -9.78
C ILE A 90 -3.49 8.86 -10.09
N ILE A 91 -3.87 10.10 -9.79
CA ILE A 91 -3.06 11.30 -10.08
C ILE A 91 -1.85 11.37 -9.14
N PHE A 92 -2.04 11.11 -7.85
CA PHE A 92 -1.01 11.32 -6.83
C PHE A 92 -0.22 10.06 -6.48
N GLN A 93 -0.67 8.87 -6.90
CA GLN A 93 0.03 7.59 -6.75
C GLN A 93 0.60 7.42 -5.32
N ASP A 94 1.92 7.28 -5.19
CA ASP A 94 2.60 7.08 -3.91
C ASP A 94 2.46 8.25 -2.94
N LYS A 95 2.26 9.46 -3.45
CA LYS A 95 2.05 10.66 -2.63
C LYS A 95 0.65 10.73 -2.05
N PHE A 96 -0.31 10.00 -2.61
CA PHE A 96 -1.69 10.02 -2.15
C PHE A 96 -1.81 9.63 -0.66
N ILE A 97 -0.95 8.70 -0.21
CA ILE A 97 -0.93 8.24 1.18
C ILE A 97 -0.56 9.36 2.15
N PHE A 98 0.35 10.25 1.74
CA PHE A 98 0.87 11.33 2.57
C PHE A 98 0.16 12.66 2.36
N LEU A 99 -0.70 12.77 1.35
CA LEU A 99 -1.24 14.06 0.91
C LEU A 99 -2.10 14.78 1.98
N ILE A 100 -2.74 14.05 2.90
CA ILE A 100 -3.39 14.64 4.09
C ILE A 100 -2.37 15.09 5.14
N PHE A 101 -1.29 14.33 5.33
CA PHE A 101 -0.28 14.62 6.35
C PHE A 101 0.68 15.74 5.93
N ASP A 102 0.97 15.85 4.65
CA ASP A 102 1.85 16.88 4.08
C ASP A 102 1.17 18.25 3.96
N THR A 103 -0.17 18.30 4.03
CA THR A 103 -0.95 19.55 3.88
C THR A 103 -1.39 20.17 5.21
N LEU A 104 -1.16 19.50 6.34
CA LEU A 104 -1.41 19.96 7.71
C LEU A 104 -0.13 20.51 8.35
#